data_AF-A0A3D2W1Q8-F1
#
_entry.id   AF-A0A3D2W1Q8-F1
#
_cell.length_a   1.000
_cell.length_b   1.000
_cell.length_c   1.000
_cell.angle_alpha   90.00
_cell.angle_beta   90.00
_cell.angle_gamma   90.00
#
_symmetry.space_group_name_H-M   'P 1'
#
loop_
_entity.id
_entity.type
_entity.pdbx_description
1 polymer ?
#
loop_
_entity_poly.entity_id
_entity_poly.type
_entity_poly.pdbx_seq_one_letter_code
_entity_poly.pdbx_strand_id
1 'polypeptide(L)'
;LGGAPDWRAAAPYANAEGATAALYATLSIQGSTASAALVEVGANGVRRDRGAVSAQIAGLELPQLRAALASLAEQASTRIQSEWKASISAGAGQRARLSASALYRDQRQWESIKQALEGAAQTLISEIRIEAVGREGALVSFSFVGDRTQLAAELNRRGVRLDDTAMGPVLRVTGN
;
A
#
# COMPACT_ATOMS: atom_id res chain seq x y z
N LEU A 1 -1.83 18.28 -12.40
CA LEU A 1 -3.01 17.61 -11.80
C LEU A 1 -3.41 18.39 -10.56
N GLY A 2 -4.40 19.28 -10.67
CA GLY A 2 -5.03 19.92 -9.52
C GLY A 2 -6.40 19.28 -9.32
N GLY A 3 -6.69 18.76 -8.13
CA GLY A 3 -7.94 18.05 -7.85
C GLY A 3 -7.74 16.88 -6.89
N ALA A 4 -8.85 16.37 -6.36
CA ALA A 4 -8.86 15.23 -5.45
C ALA A 4 -8.11 14.03 -6.06
N PRO A 5 -7.38 13.23 -5.26
CA PRO A 5 -6.61 12.09 -5.75
C PRO A 5 -7.53 11.07 -6.44
N ASP A 6 -7.52 11.02 -7.77
CA ASP A 6 -8.41 10.17 -8.58
C ASP A 6 -7.66 9.53 -9.76
N TRP A 7 -7.65 8.19 -9.79
CA TRP A 7 -7.02 7.43 -10.86
C TRP A 7 -7.57 7.81 -12.24
N ARG A 8 -8.85 8.13 -12.39
CA ARG A 8 -9.43 8.46 -13.71
C ARG A 8 -8.78 9.70 -14.32
N ALA A 9 -8.38 10.66 -13.49
CA ALA A 9 -7.68 11.86 -13.91
C ALA A 9 -6.18 11.61 -14.17
N ALA A 10 -5.56 10.69 -13.42
CA ALA A 10 -4.14 10.36 -13.55
C ALA A 10 -3.83 9.33 -14.65
N ALA A 11 -4.76 8.42 -14.94
CA ALA A 11 -4.60 7.29 -15.85
C ALA A 11 -3.99 7.66 -17.21
N PRO A 12 -4.43 8.71 -17.95
CA PRO A 12 -3.83 9.03 -19.24
C PRO A 12 -2.34 9.39 -19.15
N TYR A 13 -1.91 9.99 -18.03
CA TYR A 13 -0.51 10.37 -17.81
C TYR A 13 0.31 9.19 -17.28
N ALA A 14 -0.25 8.41 -16.35
CA ALA A 14 0.42 7.23 -15.79
C ALA A 14 0.60 6.13 -16.86
N ASN A 15 -0.41 5.89 -17.69
CA ASN A 15 -0.36 4.88 -18.74
C ASN A 15 0.66 5.23 -19.84
N ALA A 16 0.84 6.52 -20.15
CA ALA A 16 1.84 6.97 -21.12
C ALA A 16 3.27 6.61 -20.68
N GLU A 17 3.51 6.56 -19.36
CA GLU A 17 4.80 6.23 -18.75
C GLU A 17 4.88 4.76 -18.27
N GLY A 18 3.87 3.93 -18.57
CA GLY A 18 3.79 2.54 -18.11
C GLY A 18 3.60 2.38 -16.59
N ALA A 19 3.22 3.44 -15.88
CA ALA A 19 3.00 3.43 -14.44
C ALA A 19 1.61 2.87 -14.08
N THR A 20 1.55 2.04 -13.04
CA THR A 20 0.30 1.43 -12.52
C THR A 20 -0.31 2.18 -11.34
N ALA A 21 0.35 3.27 -10.91
CA ALA A 21 -0.08 4.15 -9.85
C ALA A 21 0.38 5.58 -10.12
N ALA A 22 -0.31 6.55 -9.52
CA ALA A 22 -0.01 7.97 -9.64
C ALA A 22 0.04 8.62 -8.26
N LEU A 23 0.98 9.55 -8.09
CA LEU A 23 1.13 10.29 -6.84
C LEU A 23 0.52 11.69 -6.96
N TYR A 24 -0.27 12.05 -5.95
CA TYR A 24 -0.86 13.37 -5.76
C TYR A 24 -0.20 14.06 -4.58
N ALA A 25 0.15 15.33 -4.75
CA ALA A 25 0.64 16.18 -3.67
C ALA A 25 -0.37 17.31 -3.44
N THR A 26 -0.92 17.39 -2.23
CA THR A 26 -1.80 18.49 -1.81
C THR A 26 -0.99 19.45 -0.96
N LEU A 27 -0.75 20.66 -1.50
CA LEU A 27 -0.02 21.71 -0.81
C LEU A 27 -0.94 22.48 0.14
N SER A 28 -0.49 22.66 1.37
CA SER A 28 -1.08 23.56 2.36
C SER A 28 0.02 24.46 2.93
N ILE A 29 -0.26 25.75 3.07
CA ILE A 29 0.66 26.71 3.70
C ILE A 29 0.03 27.20 5.00
N GLN A 30 0.76 27.07 6.10
CA GLN A 30 0.35 27.56 7.41
C GLN A 30 1.49 28.39 8.01
N GLY A 31 1.28 29.71 8.08
CA GLY A 31 2.32 30.65 8.52
C GLY A 31 3.57 30.55 7.65
N SER A 32 4.72 30.27 8.27
CA SER A 32 6.01 30.07 7.59
C SER A 32 6.26 28.63 7.15
N THR A 33 5.28 27.72 7.22
CA THR A 33 5.49 26.31 6.88
C THR A 33 4.64 25.92 5.68
N ALA A 34 5.29 25.45 4.61
CA ALA A 34 4.64 24.77 3.50
C ALA A 34 4.63 23.27 3.80
N SER A 35 3.49 22.60 3.67
CA SER A 35 3.37 21.15 3.81
C SER A 35 2.72 20.56 2.57
N ALA A 36 3.21 19.42 2.11
CA ALA A 36 2.61 18.66 1.02
C ALA A 36 2.20 17.27 1.53
N ALA A 37 0.89 17.02 1.59
CA ALA A 37 0.35 15.68 1.85
C ALA A 37 0.39 14.84 0.58
N LEU A 38 0.96 13.65 0.66
CA LEU A 38 1.20 12.76 -0.46
C LEU A 38 0.21 11.59 -0.43
N VAL A 39 -0.52 11.41 -1.53
CA VAL A 39 -1.46 10.29 -1.70
C VAL A 39 -1.15 9.59 -3.01
N GLU A 40 -0.91 8.29 -2.93
CA GLU A 40 -0.79 7.43 -4.10
C GLU A 40 -2.16 6.86 -4.46
N VAL A 41 -2.48 6.85 -5.75
CA VAL A 41 -3.69 6.22 -6.28
C VAL A 41 -3.30 5.17 -7.31
N GLY A 42 -3.66 3.91 -7.04
CA GLY A 42 -3.41 2.80 -7.96
C GLY A 42 -4.49 2.67 -9.04
N ALA A 43 -4.19 1.89 -10.08
CA ALA A 43 -5.12 1.60 -11.18
C ALA A 43 -6.42 0.90 -10.76
N ASN A 44 -6.41 0.25 -9.60
CA ASN A 44 -7.56 -0.36 -8.95
C ASN A 44 -8.41 0.65 -8.15
N GLY A 45 -8.07 1.94 -8.15
CA GLY A 45 -8.73 3.00 -7.39
C GLY A 45 -8.36 3.02 -5.91
N VAL A 46 -7.46 2.14 -5.45
CA VAL A 46 -6.99 2.12 -4.06
C VAL A 46 -6.12 3.36 -3.81
N ARG A 47 -6.41 4.05 -2.71
CA ARG A 47 -5.65 5.21 -2.25
C ARG A 47 -4.75 4.79 -1.09
N ARG A 48 -3.47 5.12 -1.15
CA ARG A 48 -2.52 4.93 -0.05
C ARG A 48 -2.00 6.28 0.39
N ASP A 49 -2.17 6.57 1.68
CA ASP A 49 -1.53 7.71 2.31
C ASP A 49 -0.02 7.46 2.40
N ARG A 50 0.78 8.41 1.90
CA ARG A 50 2.26 8.35 1.90
C ARG A 50 2.87 9.35 2.89
N GLY A 51 2.03 9.95 3.74
CA GLY A 51 2.41 10.96 4.73
C GLY A 51 2.56 12.35 4.15
N ALA A 52 3.13 13.26 4.94
CA ALA A 52 3.38 14.63 4.54
C ALA A 52 4.87 14.98 4.63
N VAL A 53 5.32 15.86 3.72
CA VAL A 53 6.61 16.53 3.79
C VAL A 53 6.41 18.01 4.08
N SER A 54 7.36 18.64 4.76
CA SER A 54 7.23 20.05 5.16
C SER A 54 8.52 20.82 4.93
N ALA A 55 8.41 22.08 4.56
CA ALA A 55 9.52 23.00 4.34
C ALA A 55 9.21 24.36 4.97
N GLN A 56 10.25 24.98 5.52
CA GLN A 56 10.16 26.34 6.01
C GLN A 56 10.21 27.32 4.83
N ILE A 57 9.33 28.31 4.88
CA ILE A 57 9.24 29.43 3.97
C ILE A 57 10.01 30.58 4.64
N ALA A 58 11.17 30.92 4.08
CA ALA A 58 12.00 32.02 4.58
C ALA A 58 11.37 33.41 4.36
N GLY A 59 10.38 33.51 3.47
CA GLY A 59 9.59 34.72 3.20
C GLY A 59 8.50 34.45 2.17
N LEU A 60 7.42 35.24 2.18
CA LEU A 60 6.28 35.08 1.25
C LEU A 60 6.53 35.65 -0.16
N GLU A 61 7.73 36.19 -0.38
CA GLU A 61 8.19 36.66 -1.67
C GLU A 61 8.32 35.50 -2.67
N LEU A 62 8.01 35.78 -3.95
CA LEU A 62 7.96 34.81 -5.05
C LEU A 62 9.22 33.90 -5.16
N PRO A 63 10.46 34.41 -5.03
CA PRO A 63 11.66 33.57 -5.07
C PRO A 63 11.75 32.57 -3.90
N GLN A 64 11.42 33.01 -2.69
CA GLN A 64 11.49 32.22 -1.46
C GLN A 64 10.41 31.14 -1.45
N LEU A 65 9.21 31.45 -1.95
CA LEU A 65 8.14 30.47 -2.14
C LEU A 65 8.56 29.39 -3.16
N ARG A 66 9.17 29.77 -4.29
CA ARG A 66 9.68 28.79 -5.26
C ARG A 66 10.75 27.88 -4.66
N ALA A 67 11.65 28.43 -3.86
CA ALA A 67 12.67 27.65 -3.16
C ALA A 67 12.05 26.64 -2.18
N ALA A 68 11.03 27.05 -1.43
CA ALA A 68 10.30 26.16 -0.53
C ALA A 68 9.56 25.03 -1.28
N LEU A 69 8.93 25.34 -2.43
CA LEU A 69 8.27 24.34 -3.28
C LEU A 69 9.27 23.36 -3.90
N ALA A 70 10.43 23.85 -4.36
CA ALA A 70 11.49 22.99 -4.87
C ALA A 70 12.01 22.04 -3.78
N SER A 71 12.23 22.56 -2.57
CA SER A 71 12.61 21.73 -1.41
C SER A 71 11.55 20.68 -1.08
N LEU A 72 10.25 21.03 -1.12
CA LEU A 72 9.17 20.05 -0.92
C LEU A 72 9.18 18.95 -1.99
N ALA A 73 9.42 19.31 -3.26
CA ALA A 73 9.49 18.33 -4.35
C ALA A 73 10.68 17.37 -4.18
N GLU A 74 11.84 17.88 -3.80
CA GLU A 74 13.02 17.07 -3.49
C GLU A 74 12.77 16.15 -2.29
N GLN A 75 12.22 16.69 -1.19
CA GLN A 75 11.89 15.90 -0.01
C GLN A 75 10.87 14.81 -0.31
N ALA A 76 9.84 15.11 -1.09
CA ALA A 76 8.85 14.13 -1.54
C ALA A 76 9.53 13.02 -2.38
N SER A 77 10.37 13.40 -3.34
CA SER A 77 11.13 12.46 -4.16
C SER A 77 12.05 11.56 -3.33
N THR A 78 12.83 12.14 -2.41
CA THR A 78 13.70 11.38 -1.50
C THR A 78 12.89 10.43 -0.63
N ARG A 79 11.73 10.85 -0.12
CA ARG A 79 10.85 9.99 0.69
C ARG A 79 10.34 8.81 -0.11
N ILE A 80 9.78 9.04 -1.29
CA ILE A 80 9.27 7.98 -2.17
C ILE A 80 10.40 7.02 -2.57
N GLN A 81 11.57 7.56 -2.92
CA GLN A 81 12.73 6.76 -3.27
C GLN A 81 13.22 5.94 -2.06
N SER A 82 13.16 6.49 -0.85
CA SER A 82 13.54 5.79 0.38
C SER A 82 12.52 4.71 0.74
N GLU A 83 11.23 4.97 0.57
CA GLU A 83 10.16 3.98 0.74
C GLU A 83 10.25 2.87 -0.32
N TRP A 84 10.56 3.22 -1.57
CA TRP A 84 10.81 2.27 -2.64
C TRP A 84 12.06 1.43 -2.36
N LYS A 85 13.16 2.06 -1.95
CA LYS A 85 14.38 1.37 -1.51
C LYS A 85 14.09 0.46 -0.32
N ALA A 86 13.34 0.91 0.68
CA ALA A 86 12.96 0.07 1.82
C ALA A 86 12.10 -1.12 1.38
N SER A 87 11.19 -0.93 0.43
CA SER A 87 10.38 -2.01 -0.14
C SER A 87 11.21 -3.00 -0.97
N ILE A 88 12.28 -2.53 -1.63
CA ILE A 88 13.21 -3.37 -2.40
C ILE A 88 14.22 -4.08 -1.49
N SER A 89 14.72 -3.40 -0.46
CA SER A 89 15.59 -3.99 0.56
C SER A 89 14.87 -5.05 1.38
N ALA A 90 13.54 -4.95 1.52
CA ALA A 90 12.70 -6.04 2.02
C ALA A 90 12.47 -7.18 1.00
N GLY A 91 12.76 -6.96 -0.29
CA GLY A 91 12.47 -7.87 -1.40
C GLY A 91 13.57 -8.87 -1.77
N ALA A 92 14.78 -8.77 -1.21
CA ALA A 92 15.86 -9.72 -1.47
C ALA A 92 16.12 -10.63 -0.25
N GLY A 93 15.21 -11.58 -0.01
CA GLY A 93 15.44 -12.70 0.91
C GLY A 93 15.03 -12.51 2.37
N GLN A 94 14.51 -11.35 2.77
CA GLN A 94 14.07 -11.13 4.14
C GLN A 94 12.63 -11.64 4.34
N ARG A 95 12.40 -12.49 5.35
CA ARG A 95 11.04 -12.84 5.81
C ARG A 95 10.33 -11.56 6.28
N ALA A 96 9.22 -11.21 5.63
CA ALA A 96 8.34 -10.12 6.02
C ALA A 96 7.13 -10.65 6.79
N ARG A 97 6.70 -9.97 7.85
CA ARG A 97 5.51 -10.37 8.61
C ARG A 97 4.28 -9.61 8.14
N LEU A 98 3.16 -10.33 8.00
CA LEU A 98 1.87 -9.82 7.59
C LEU A 98 0.81 -10.17 8.62
N SER A 99 -0.04 -9.19 8.96
CA SER A 99 -1.30 -9.42 9.69
C SER A 99 -2.45 -9.09 8.75
N ALA A 100 -3.36 -10.04 8.56
CA ALA A 100 -4.48 -9.94 7.63
C ALA A 100 -5.80 -10.38 8.28
N SER A 101 -6.87 -9.69 7.90
CA SER A 101 -8.23 -10.05 8.31
C SER A 101 -8.83 -11.02 7.29
N ALA A 102 -9.03 -12.27 7.67
CA ALA A 102 -9.78 -13.24 6.87
C ALA A 102 -11.27 -12.99 7.04
N LEU A 103 -11.98 -12.67 5.96
CA LEU A 103 -13.43 -12.46 5.97
C LEU A 103 -14.13 -13.64 5.29
N TYR A 104 -15.14 -14.18 5.97
CA TYR A 104 -15.88 -15.36 5.50
C TYR A 104 -17.34 -15.29 5.96
N ARG A 105 -18.24 -15.90 5.19
CA ARG A 105 -19.68 -15.96 5.49
C ARG A 105 -20.08 -17.21 6.26
N ASP A 106 -19.29 -18.27 6.13
CA ASP A 106 -19.53 -19.56 6.76
C ASP A 106 -18.22 -20.28 7.09
N GLN A 107 -18.35 -21.38 7.81
CA GLN A 107 -17.25 -22.24 8.23
C GLN A 107 -16.49 -22.85 7.04
N ARG A 108 -17.15 -23.12 5.91
CA ARG A 108 -16.50 -23.71 4.73
C ARG A 108 -15.52 -22.73 4.11
N GLN A 109 -15.92 -21.46 3.97
CA GLN A 109 -15.04 -20.41 3.48
C GLN A 109 -13.85 -20.20 4.40
N TRP A 110 -14.06 -20.28 5.72
CA TRP A 110 -12.95 -20.24 6.68
C TRP A 110 -11.99 -21.41 6.51
N GLU A 111 -12.50 -22.63 6.35
CA GLU A 111 -11.69 -23.82 6.08
C GLU A 111 -10.91 -23.71 4.77
N SER A 112 -11.51 -23.17 3.70
CA SER A 112 -10.80 -22.90 2.44
C SER A 112 -9.66 -21.90 2.62
N ILE A 113 -9.86 -20.84 3.43
CA ILE A 113 -8.79 -19.88 3.73
C ILE A 113 -7.65 -20.55 4.49
N LYS A 114 -7.95 -21.40 5.49
CA LYS A 114 -6.92 -22.18 6.19
C LYS A 114 -6.13 -23.08 5.25
N GLN A 115 -6.82 -23.85 4.41
CA GLN A 115 -6.18 -24.76 3.46
C GLN A 115 -5.28 -24.01 2.47
N ALA A 116 -5.69 -22.83 2.00
CA ALA A 116 -4.86 -22.01 1.14
C ALA A 116 -3.60 -21.49 1.84
N LEU A 117 -3.74 -21.05 3.11
CA LEU A 117 -2.60 -20.61 3.92
C LEU A 117 -1.63 -21.77 4.22
N GLU A 118 -2.14 -22.94 4.58
CA GLU A 118 -1.36 -24.16 4.80
C GLU A 118 -0.65 -24.62 3.53
N GLY A 119 -1.34 -24.57 2.39
CA GLY A 119 -0.72 -24.87 1.10
C GLY A 119 0.38 -23.88 0.75
N ALA A 120 0.18 -22.58 1.04
CA ALA A 120 1.19 -21.55 0.82
C ALA A 120 2.35 -21.64 1.83
N ALA A 121 2.15 -22.30 2.96
CA ALA A 121 3.20 -22.57 3.95
C ALA A 121 4.28 -23.53 3.42
N GLN A 122 3.97 -24.31 2.38
CA GLN A 122 4.91 -25.23 1.74
C GLN A 122 5.94 -24.50 0.86
N THR A 123 5.68 -23.26 0.48
CA THR A 123 6.47 -22.54 -0.53
C THR A 123 6.94 -21.18 -0.03
N LEU A 124 6.02 -20.35 0.46
CA LEU A 124 6.23 -18.91 0.55
C LEU A 124 5.91 -18.35 1.95
N ILE A 125 5.01 -19.00 2.69
CA ILE A 125 4.54 -18.56 4.01
C ILE A 125 5.15 -19.44 5.11
N SER A 126 5.28 -18.91 6.31
CA SER A 126 5.74 -19.60 7.52
C SER A 126 5.15 -18.92 8.77
N GLU A 127 5.25 -19.55 9.94
CA GLU A 127 4.84 -18.96 11.23
C GLU A 127 3.39 -18.48 11.27
N ILE A 128 2.47 -19.24 10.67
CA ILE A 128 1.04 -18.91 10.68
C ILE A 128 0.50 -18.95 12.11
N ARG A 129 -0.14 -17.87 12.54
CA ARG A 129 -0.82 -17.73 13.83
C ARG A 129 -2.22 -17.20 13.61
N ILE A 130 -3.19 -17.86 14.23
CA ILE A 130 -4.56 -17.37 14.30
C ILE A 130 -4.67 -16.59 15.62
N GLU A 131 -4.78 -15.27 15.51
CA GLU A 131 -4.78 -14.37 16.67
C GLU A 131 -6.20 -14.26 17.26
N ALA A 132 -7.22 -14.24 16.41
CA ALA A 132 -8.62 -14.18 16.81
C ALA A 132 -9.53 -14.84 15.77
N VAL A 133 -10.64 -15.44 16.20
CA VAL A 133 -11.68 -16.02 15.33
C VAL A 133 -13.05 -15.55 15.82
N GLY A 134 -13.84 -14.99 14.92
CA GLY A 134 -15.22 -14.58 15.13
C GLY A 134 -16.19 -15.34 14.23
N ARG A 135 -17.43 -14.85 14.09
CA ARG A 135 -18.44 -15.47 13.24
C ARG A 135 -18.25 -15.17 11.74
N GLU A 136 -17.78 -13.95 11.43
CA GLU A 136 -17.70 -13.41 10.07
C GLU A 136 -16.27 -13.06 9.66
N GLY A 137 -15.31 -13.32 10.55
CA GLY A 137 -13.91 -13.06 10.25
C GLY A 137 -12.93 -13.57 11.30
N ALA A 138 -11.66 -13.62 10.92
CA ALA A 138 -10.55 -14.01 11.78
C ALA A 138 -9.36 -13.09 11.53
N LEU A 139 -8.55 -12.86 12.56
CA LEU A 139 -7.26 -12.20 12.42
C LEU A 139 -6.16 -13.26 12.34
N VAL A 140 -5.37 -13.21 11.27
CA VAL A 140 -4.28 -14.16 11.03
C VAL A 140 -2.99 -13.39 10.82
N SER A 141 -1.92 -13.81 11.48
CA SER A 141 -0.58 -13.31 11.24
C SER A 141 0.32 -14.41 10.67
N PHE A 142 1.20 -14.07 9.72
CA PHE A 142 2.17 -15.01 9.16
C PHE A 142 3.38 -14.29 8.59
N SER A 143 4.50 -15.00 8.50
CA SER A 143 5.73 -14.55 7.87
C SER A 143 5.79 -15.07 6.43
N PHE A 144 6.23 -14.26 5.48
CA PHE A 144 6.33 -14.64 4.08
C PHE A 144 7.67 -14.21 3.46
N VAL A 145 8.13 -14.94 2.44
CA VAL A 145 9.37 -14.63 1.72
C VAL A 145 9.03 -14.07 0.34
N GLY A 146 9.80 -13.10 -0.13
CA GLY A 146 9.57 -12.44 -1.41
C GLY A 146 8.71 -11.19 -1.29
N ASP A 147 8.17 -10.72 -2.41
CA ASP A 147 7.35 -9.51 -2.44
C ASP A 147 5.85 -9.80 -2.25
N ARG A 148 5.07 -8.75 -1.99
CA ARG A 148 3.62 -8.86 -1.73
C ARG A 148 2.82 -9.30 -2.96
N THR A 149 3.31 -9.03 -4.17
CA THR A 149 2.66 -9.47 -5.42
C THR A 149 2.80 -10.98 -5.59
N GLN A 150 3.97 -11.53 -5.29
CA GLN A 150 4.22 -12.98 -5.28
C GLN A 150 3.32 -13.68 -4.26
N LEU A 151 3.23 -13.14 -3.04
CA LEU A 151 2.31 -13.64 -2.02
C LEU A 151 0.85 -13.66 -2.49
N ALA A 152 0.38 -12.55 -3.07
CA ALA A 152 -0.99 -12.46 -3.58
C ALA A 152 -1.25 -13.47 -4.71
N ALA A 153 -0.30 -13.66 -5.62
CA ALA A 153 -0.40 -14.64 -6.71
C ALA A 153 -0.41 -16.08 -6.19
N GLU A 154 0.39 -16.38 -5.16
CA GLU A 154 0.50 -17.69 -4.51
C GLU A 154 -0.79 -18.07 -3.78
N LEU A 155 -1.39 -17.11 -3.06
CA LEU A 155 -2.70 -17.28 -2.42
C LEU A 155 -3.83 -17.42 -3.45
N ASN A 156 -3.81 -16.60 -4.50
CA ASN A 156 -4.84 -16.61 -5.53
C ASN A 156 -4.84 -17.93 -6.31
N ARG A 157 -3.66 -18.52 -6.56
CA ARG A 157 -3.54 -19.88 -7.13
C ARG A 157 -4.18 -20.97 -6.26
N ARG A 158 -4.35 -20.72 -4.96
CA ARG A 158 -5.02 -21.62 -4.00
C ARG A 158 -6.44 -21.20 -3.67
N GLY A 159 -7.01 -20.30 -4.46
CA GLY A 159 -8.40 -19.91 -4.31
C GLY A 159 -8.66 -18.85 -3.24
N VAL A 160 -7.63 -18.10 -2.81
CA VAL A 160 -7.77 -16.99 -1.84
C VAL A 160 -7.17 -15.71 -2.39
N ARG A 161 -7.96 -14.65 -2.41
CA ARG A 161 -7.50 -13.31 -2.76
C ARG A 161 -6.98 -12.59 -1.53
N LEU A 162 -5.84 -11.93 -1.67
CA LEU A 162 -5.32 -10.94 -0.74
C LEU A 162 -5.56 -9.54 -1.30
N ASP A 163 -6.43 -8.77 -0.65
CA ASP A 163 -6.74 -7.39 -1.03
C ASP A 163 -6.17 -6.42 0.01
N ASP A 164 -5.53 -5.34 -0.43
CA ASP A 164 -5.14 -4.24 0.44
C ASP A 164 -6.31 -3.25 0.56
N THR A 165 -6.93 -3.18 1.74
CA THR A 165 -8.01 -2.24 2.02
C THR A 165 -7.52 -1.08 2.90
N ALA A 166 -8.33 -0.04 3.04
CA ALA A 166 -8.03 1.07 3.95
C ALA A 166 -7.91 0.64 5.43
N MET A 167 -8.53 -0.49 5.80
CA MET A 167 -8.45 -1.07 7.15
C MET A 167 -7.31 -2.10 7.30
N GLY A 168 -6.53 -2.31 6.23
CA GLY A 168 -5.45 -3.28 6.18
C GLY A 168 -5.70 -4.44 5.21
N PRO A 169 -4.78 -5.42 5.19
CA PRO A 169 -4.84 -6.58 4.30
C PRO A 169 -6.01 -7.51 4.64
N VAL A 170 -6.73 -7.98 3.63
CA VAL A 170 -7.94 -8.81 3.77
C VAL A 170 -7.83 -10.07 2.91
N LEU A 171 -8.15 -11.23 3.51
CA LEU A 171 -8.20 -12.52 2.82
C LEU A 171 -9.65 -12.93 2.54
N ARG A 172 -9.95 -13.38 1.33
CA ARG A 172 -11.28 -13.87 0.91
C ARG A 172 -11.16 -15.02 -0.08
N VAL A 173 -12.09 -15.97 -0.04
CA VAL A 173 -12.17 -17.03 -1.05
C VAL A 173 -12.49 -16.43 -2.42
N THR A 174 -11.82 -16.90 -3.48
CA THR A 174 -12.13 -16.56 -4.87
C THR A 174 -13.20 -17.50 -5.39
N GLY A 175 -14.37 -16.96 -5.72
CA GLY A 175 -15.53 -17.76 -6.12
C GLY A 175 -16.56 -17.86 -5.00
N ASN A 176 -17.83 -17.66 -5.35
CA ASN A 176 -18.97 -17.79 -4.44
C ASN A 176 -19.37 -19.25 -4.27
#